data_AF-A0A377DR47-F1
#
_entry.id   AF-A0A377DR47-F1
#
_cell.length_a   1.000
_cell.length_b   1.000
_cell.length_c   1.000
_cell.angle_alpha   90.00
_cell.angle_beta   90.00
_cell.angle_gamma   90.00
#
_symmetry.space_group_name_H-M   'P 1'
#
loop_
_entity.id
_entity.type
_entity.pdbx_description
1 polymer ?
#
loop_
_entity_poly.entity_id
_entity_poly.type
_entity_poly.pdbx_seq_one_letter_code
_entity_poly.pdbx_strand_id
1 'polypeptide(L)'
;MRQSNLCLEIALPTKPLNDVNDENGEIALCTLSAFNLGAINNLDELEELAILAVRALDALLDYQDYPIPAPNVERWVVVRWVLV
;
A
#
# COMPACT_ATOMS: atom_id res chain seq x y z
N MET A 1 -10.49 11.00 6.79
CA MET A 1 -9.48 10.14 7.44
C MET A 1 -9.66 10.21 8.94
N ARG A 2 -9.80 9.06 9.62
CA ARG A 2 -10.11 9.01 11.07
C ARG A 2 -8.98 8.43 11.92
N GLN A 3 -7.98 7.80 11.29
CA GLN A 3 -6.85 7.14 11.93
C GLN A 3 -5.65 7.08 10.97
N SER A 4 -4.50 6.68 11.50
CA SER A 4 -3.27 6.39 10.73
C SER A 4 -2.75 5.00 11.11
N ASN A 5 -1.70 4.51 10.42
CA ASN A 5 -1.00 3.28 10.81
C ASN A 5 -0.04 3.52 11.98
N LEU A 6 0.69 2.47 12.37
CA LEU A 6 1.63 2.47 13.50
C LEU A 6 2.72 3.56 13.41
N CYS A 7 3.27 3.78 12.22
CA CYS A 7 4.37 4.73 12.00
C CYS A 7 3.88 6.12 11.52
N LEU A 8 2.56 6.33 11.53
CA LEU A 8 1.86 7.58 11.22
C LEU A 8 2.02 8.11 9.78
N GLU A 9 2.38 7.27 8.81
CA GLU A 9 2.61 7.62 7.42
C GLU A 9 1.45 7.29 6.46
N ILE A 10 0.48 6.47 6.89
CA ILE A 10 -0.61 5.97 6.05
C ILE A 10 -1.96 6.49 6.53
N ALA A 11 -2.69 7.20 5.67
CA ALA A 11 -4.03 7.72 5.95
C ALA A 11 -5.04 7.17 4.94
N LEU A 12 -5.59 5.98 5.22
CA LEU A 12 -6.56 5.28 4.38
C LEU A 12 -7.95 5.23 5.03
N PRO A 13 -9.04 5.15 4.26
CA PRO A 13 -10.37 4.95 4.81
C PRO A 13 -10.49 3.55 5.44
N THR A 14 -11.38 3.43 6.42
CA THR A 14 -11.67 2.16 7.11
C THR A 14 -13.12 2.18 7.59
N LYS A 15 -13.70 0.99 7.75
CA LYS A 15 -15.02 0.79 8.37
C LYS A 15 -14.86 -0.23 9.49
N PRO A 16 -15.43 0.05 10.68
CA PRO A 16 -15.33 -0.89 11.81
C PRO A 16 -15.99 -2.23 11.46
N LEU A 17 -15.42 -3.32 11.98
CA LEU A 17 -15.98 -4.67 11.88
C LEU A 17 -16.80 -4.98 13.13
N ASN A 18 -17.93 -5.67 12.96
CA ASN A 18 -18.73 -6.18 14.08
C ASN A 18 -18.38 -7.63 14.46
N ASP A 19 -17.88 -8.41 13.49
CA ASP A 19 -17.40 -9.80 13.64
C ASP A 19 -16.17 -10.01 12.73
N VAL A 20 -15.37 -11.04 12.99
CA VAL A 20 -14.20 -11.39 12.17
C VAL A 20 -14.58 -11.77 10.72
N ASN A 21 -15.82 -12.25 10.51
CA ASN A 21 -16.34 -12.58 9.17
C ASN A 21 -17.33 -11.52 8.65
N ASP A 22 -17.29 -10.29 9.18
CA ASP A 22 -18.19 -9.22 8.74
C ASP A 22 -17.86 -8.76 7.32
N GLU A 23 -18.80 -9.04 6.41
CA GLU A 23 -18.67 -8.74 5.00
C GLU A 23 -18.79 -7.22 4.65
N ASN A 24 -19.22 -6.39 5.60
CA ASN A 24 -19.41 -4.96 5.37
C ASN A 24 -18.29 -4.10 5.97
N GLY A 25 -17.38 -4.72 6.73
CA GLY A 25 -16.20 -4.06 7.28
C GLY A 25 -15.15 -3.76 6.21
N GLU A 26 -14.27 -2.81 6.52
CA GLU A 26 -13.21 -2.38 5.60
C GLU A 26 -11.92 -2.20 6.37
N ILE A 27 -10.96 -3.08 6.08
CA ILE A 27 -9.61 -3.03 6.62
C ILE A 27 -8.70 -2.51 5.51
N ALA A 28 -8.04 -1.39 5.77
CA ALA A 28 -7.06 -0.84 4.85
C ALA A 28 -5.73 -1.60 4.97
N LEU A 29 -5.21 -2.04 3.84
CA LEU A 29 -3.87 -2.63 3.74
C LEU A 29 -2.98 -1.75 2.87
N CYS A 30 -1.69 -1.76 3.20
CA CYS A 30 -0.69 -0.96 2.52
C CYS A 30 0.47 -1.86 2.06
N THR A 31 0.73 -1.85 0.76
CA THR A 31 1.92 -2.49 0.18
C THR A 31 2.95 -1.42 -0.11
N LEU A 32 4.09 -1.50 0.59
CA LEU A 32 5.12 -0.47 0.62
C LEU A 32 6.26 -0.78 -0.35
N SER A 33 6.78 0.25 -1.01
CA SER A 33 8.07 0.22 -1.72
C SER A 33 8.77 1.57 -1.59
N ALA A 34 10.04 1.64 -2.00
CA ALA A 34 10.78 2.88 -1.98
C ALA A 34 11.79 3.05 -3.13
N PHE A 35 11.99 4.31 -3.54
CA PHE A 35 13.08 4.70 -4.43
C PHE A 35 14.34 5.04 -3.63
N ASN A 36 15.49 4.52 -4.07
CA ASN A 36 16.80 4.87 -3.54
C ASN A 36 17.34 6.10 -4.27
N LEU A 37 17.27 7.26 -3.63
CA LEU A 37 17.73 8.52 -4.23
C LEU A 37 19.25 8.64 -4.37
N GLY A 38 20.03 7.84 -3.62
CA GLY A 38 21.50 7.80 -3.73
C GLY A 38 22.02 6.97 -4.91
N ALA A 39 21.13 6.22 -5.59
CA ALA A 39 21.51 5.33 -6.70
C ALA A 39 21.12 5.86 -8.09
N ILE A 40 20.33 6.93 -8.17
CA ILE A 40 19.91 7.55 -9.44
C ILE A 40 20.85 8.72 -9.78
N ASN A 41 21.10 8.96 -11.07
CA ASN A 41 21.96 10.06 -11.52
C ASN A 41 21.15 11.33 -11.79
N ASN A 42 19.88 11.18 -12.14
CA ASN A 42 18.94 12.27 -12.37
C ASN A 42 17.51 11.83 -12.02
N LEU A 43 16.60 12.81 -11.89
CA LEU A 43 15.22 12.57 -11.48
C LEU A 43 14.34 11.97 -12.58
N ASP A 44 14.77 12.01 -13.85
CA ASP A 44 13.98 11.44 -14.96
C ASP A 44 13.99 9.90 -14.92
N GLU A 45 15.00 9.28 -14.29
CA GLU A 45 15.06 7.82 -14.04
C GLU A 45 13.86 7.31 -13.21
N LEU A 46 13.20 8.19 -12.46
CA LEU A 46 12.08 7.85 -11.59
C LEU A 46 10.82 7.47 -12.36
N GLU A 47 10.66 7.91 -13.61
CA GLU A 47 9.51 7.56 -14.43
C GLU A 47 9.47 6.05 -14.69
N GLU A 48 10.56 5.48 -15.21
CA GLU A 48 10.65 4.04 -15.49
C GLU A 48 10.61 3.21 -14.21
N LEU A 49 11.32 3.66 -13.16
CA LEU A 49 11.30 2.98 -11.86
C LEU A 49 9.90 3.00 -11.23
N ALA A 50 9.13 4.08 -11.38
CA ALA A 50 7.76 4.17 -10.89
C ALA A 50 6.82 3.22 -11.62
N ILE A 51 6.95 3.09 -12.94
CA ILE A 51 6.18 2.12 -13.73
C ILE A 51 6.45 0.70 -13.21
N LEU A 52 7.72 0.35 -13.01
CA LEU A 52 8.10 -0.96 -12.50
C LEU A 52 7.58 -1.19 -11.07
N ALA A 53 7.76 -0.22 -10.17
CA ALA A 53 7.34 -0.33 -8.78
C ALA A 53 5.82 -0.47 -8.67
N VAL A 54 5.05 0.39 -9.34
CA VAL A 54 3.57 0.34 -9.30
C VAL A 54 3.07 -0.99 -9.84
N ARG A 55 3.57 -1.45 -10.99
CA ARG A 55 3.12 -2.72 -11.59
C ARG A 55 3.48 -3.94 -10.74
N ALA A 56 4.69 -3.95 -10.16
CA ALA A 56 5.10 -5.05 -9.29
C ALA A 56 4.25 -5.14 -8.02
N LEU A 57 3.94 -3.98 -7.41
CA LEU A 57 3.13 -3.93 -6.19
C LEU A 57 1.66 -4.22 -6.47
N ASP A 58 1.13 -3.76 -7.61
CA ASP A 58 -0.23 -4.07 -8.05
C ASP A 58 -0.38 -5.58 -8.30
N ALA A 59 0.56 -6.21 -9.01
CA ALA A 59 0.55 -7.67 -9.18
C ALA A 59 0.68 -8.43 -7.84
N LEU A 60 1.40 -7.87 -6.87
CA LEU A 60 1.53 -8.45 -5.54
C LEU A 60 0.20 -8.45 -4.77
N LEU A 61 -0.67 -7.46 -5.01
CA LEU A 61 -1.99 -7.38 -4.38
C LEU A 61 -2.93 -8.52 -4.78
N ASP A 62 -2.74 -9.10 -5.97
CA ASP A 62 -3.51 -10.26 -6.42
C ASP A 62 -2.83 -11.59 -6.05
N TYR A 63 -1.54 -11.55 -5.72
CA TYR A 63 -0.77 -12.74 -5.33
C TYR A 63 -0.90 -13.07 -3.83
N GLN A 64 -1.22 -12.10 -2.97
CA GLN A 64 -1.29 -12.28 -1.52
C GLN A 64 -2.61 -12.91 -1.07
N ASP A 65 -2.52 -13.83 -0.10
CA ASP A 65 -3.69 -14.35 0.61
C ASP A 65 -4.15 -13.37 1.69
N TYR A 66 -5.46 -13.19 1.82
CA TYR A 66 -6.09 -12.35 2.83
C TYR A 66 -6.85 -13.23 3.84
N PRO A 67 -6.32 -13.42 5.07
CA PRO A 67 -6.87 -14.38 6.03
C PRO A 67 -8.19 -13.94 6.67
N ILE A 68 -8.56 -12.67 6.52
CA ILE A 68 -9.83 -12.11 7.00
C ILE A 68 -10.71 -11.90 5.78
N PRO A 69 -11.92 -12.50 5.72
CA PRO A 69 -12.88 -12.26 4.66
C PRO A 69 -13.53 -10.89 4.89
N ALA A 70 -12.76 -9.83 4.72
CA ALA A 70 -13.29 -8.49 4.51
C ALA A 70 -13.49 -8.34 2.99
N PRO A 71 -14.73 -8.31 2.47
CA PRO A 71 -15.02 -8.20 1.04
C PRO A 71 -14.50 -6.92 0.41
N ASN A 72 -14.19 -5.93 1.24
CA ASN A 72 -13.63 -4.64 0.84
C ASN A 72 -12.30 -4.43 1.55
N VAL A 73 -11.31 -5.28 1.28
CA VAL A 73 -9.92 -4.86 1.54
C VAL A 73 -9.60 -3.76 0.54
N GLU A 74 -9.60 -2.51 1.00
CA GLU A 74 -9.05 -1.42 0.23
C GLU A 74 -7.53 -1.60 0.17
N ARG A 75 -7.06 -2.02 -1.01
CA ARG A 75 -5.68 -2.34 -1.29
C ARG A 75 -5.00 -1.12 -1.91
N TRP A 76 -4.05 -0.55 -1.19
CA TRP A 76 -3.33 0.63 -1.64
C TRP A 76 -1.84 0.34 -1.82
N VAL A 77 -1.35 0.68 -3.02
CA VAL A 77 0.08 0.74 -3.32
C VAL A 77 0.63 2.08 -2.85
N VAL A 78 1.67 2.06 -2.01
CA VAL A 78 2.34 3.27 -1.55
C VAL A 78 3.82 3.16 -1.81
N VAL A 79 4.33 4.00 -2.73
CA VAL A 79 5.76 4.11 -3.03
C VAL A 79 6.30 5.37 -2.37
N ARG A 80 7.35 5.22 -1.55
CA ARG A 80 7.98 6.33 -0.82
C ARG A 80 9.38 6.64 -1.36
N TRP A 81 9.90 7.80 -1.00
CA TRP A 81 11.29 8.17 -1.27
C TRP A 81 12.16 7.81 -0.07
N VAL A 82 13.29 7.13 -0.29
CA VAL A 82 14.31 6.92 0.74
C VAL A 82 15.57 7.70 0.35
N LEU A 83 15.92 8.65 1.20
CA LEU A 83 17.23 9.31 1.23
C LEU A 83 18.17 8.35 1.99
N VAL A 84 18.81 7.41 1.29
CA VAL A 84 19.99 6.71 1.84
C VAL A 84 21.22 7.50 1.45
#